data_AF-A0A7X8QV63-F1
#
_entry.id   AF-A0A7X8QV63-F1
#
_cell.length_a   1.000
_cell.length_b   1.000
_cell.length_c   1.000
_cell.angle_alpha   90.00
_cell.angle_beta   90.00
_cell.angle_gamma   90.00
#
_symmetry.space_group_name_H-M   'P 1'
#
loop_
_entity.id
_entity.type
_entity.pdbx_description
1 polymer ?
#
loop_
_entity_poly.entity_id
_entity_poly.type
_entity_poly.pdbx_seq_one_letter_code
_entity_poly.pdbx_strand_id
1 'polypeptide(L)' 'MKEFRCRKCHKLLGKYRGNLELEIKCPRCGLNNHLLQTERTFIASRRLALTVKPVMER' A
#
# COMPACT_ATOMS: atom_id res chain seq x y z
N MET A 1 -11.11 -1.71 -6.46
CA MET A 1 -9.96 -2.65 -6.45
C MET A 1 -8.74 -1.85 -6.88
N LYS A 2 -7.64 -1.90 -6.14
CA LYS A 2 -6.44 -1.10 -6.45
C LYS A 2 -5.56 -1.83 -7.45
N GLU A 3 -4.89 -1.09 -8.32
CA GLU A 3 -3.93 -1.65 -9.26
C GLU A 3 -2.57 -1.77 -8.60
N PHE A 4 -1.93 -2.93 -8.76
CA PHE A 4 -0.53 -3.11 -8.41
C PHE A 4 0.29 -3.14 -9.69
N ARG A 5 1.18 -2.16 -9.82
CA ARG A 5 2.02 -1.98 -11.00
C ARG A 5 3.48 -2.08 -10.61
N CYS A 6 4.29 -2.61 -11.53
CA CYS A 6 5.73 -2.67 -11.35
C CYS A 6 6.31 -1.26 -11.18
N ARG A 7 7.13 -1.05 -10.15
CA ARG A 7 7.78 0.23 -9.85
C ARG A 7 8.83 0.65 -10.88
N LYS A 8 9.35 -0.31 -11.68
CA LYS A 8 10.37 -0.04 -12.72
C LYS A 8 9.77 0.17 -14.10
N CYS A 9 8.85 -0.70 -14.53
CA CYS A 9 8.37 -0.72 -15.92
C CYS A 9 6.86 -0.44 -16.07
N HIS A 10 6.19 -0.06 -14.98
CA HIS A 10 4.76 0.27 -14.90
C HIS A 10 3.78 -0.80 -15.43
N LYS A 11 4.26 -2.02 -15.69
CA LYS A 11 3.44 -3.16 -16.09
C LYS A 11 2.46 -3.47 -14.98
N LEU A 12 1.18 -3.67 -15.33
CA LEU A 12 0.18 -4.18 -14.41
C LEU A 12 0.57 -5.60 -13.99
N LEU A 13 0.75 -5.78 -12.67
CA LEU A 13 1.09 -7.05 -12.05
C LEU A 13 -0.15 -7.75 -11.50
N GLY A 14 -1.16 -6.97 -11.10
CA GLY A 14 -2.45 -7.49 -10.67
C GLY A 14 -3.37 -6.39 -10.14
N LYS A 15 -4.56 -6.78 -9.72
CA LYS A 15 -5.50 -5.91 -9.01
C LYS A 15 -5.85 -6.56 -7.67
N TYR A 16 -5.93 -5.77 -6.61
CA TYR A 16 -6.06 -6.28 -5.25
C TYR A 16 -7.13 -5.55 -4.42
N ARG A 17 -7.66 -6.25 -3.40
CA ARG A 17 -8.63 -5.71 -2.43
C ARG A 17 -8.19 -6.12 -1.03
N GLY A 18 -7.63 -5.17 -0.28
CA GLY A 18 -7.21 -5.39 1.11
C GLY A 18 -6.09 -6.43 1.22
N ASN A 19 -4.87 -5.97 1.53
CA ASN A 19 -3.74 -6.88 1.67
C ASN A 19 -2.79 -6.31 2.69
N LEU A 20 -2.40 -7.14 3.66
CA LEU A 20 -1.40 -6.80 4.67
C LEU A 20 -0.02 -6.69 4.01
N GLU A 21 0.30 -7.68 3.16
CA GLU A 21 1.54 -7.78 2.42
C GLU A 21 1.33 -8.51 1.09
N LEU A 22 2.03 -8.08 0.04
CA LEU A 22 2.06 -8.73 -1.27
C LEU A 22 3.46 -8.59 -1.87
N GLU A 23 4.06 -9.71 -2.27
CA GLU A 23 5.29 -9.76 -3.06
C GLU A 23 5.04 -10.41 -4.42
N ILE A 24 5.54 -9.80 -5.49
CA ILE A 24 5.47 -10.39 -6.83
C ILE A 24 6.69 -9.99 -7.68
N LYS A 25 7.27 -10.98 -8.37
CA LYS A 25 8.30 -10.73 -9.37
C LYS A 25 7.67 -10.22 -10.66
N CYS A 26 8.18 -9.12 -11.20
CA CYS A 26 7.72 -8.61 -12.49
C CYS A 26 8.20 -9.51 -13.63
N PRO A 27 7.30 -10.09 -14.44
CA PRO A 27 7.68 -10.98 -15.54
C PRO A 27 8.33 -10.23 -16.71
N ARG A 28 8.20 -8.89 -16.79
CA ARG A 28 8.81 -8.08 -17.86
C ARG A 28 10.26 -7.68 -17.55
N CYS A 29 10.54 -7.26 -16.32
CA CYS A 29 11.82 -6.63 -15.99
C CYS A 29 12.57 -7.32 -14.84
N GLY A 30 12.02 -8.40 -14.29
CA GLY A 30 12.64 -9.20 -13.24
C GLY A 30 12.63 -8.59 -11.83
N LEU A 31 12.18 -7.35 -11.65
CA LEU A 31 12.15 -6.67 -10.35
C LEU A 31 11.13 -7.33 -9.40
N ASN A 32 11.54 -7.63 -8.17
CA ASN A 32 10.63 -7.99 -7.08
C ASN A 32 9.92 -6.74 -6.55
N ASN A 33 8.60 -6.73 -6.64
CA ASN A 33 7.75 -5.65 -6.18
C ASN A 33 7.08 -6.08 -4.89
N HIS A 34 7.12 -5.20 -3.88
CA HIS A 34 6.51 -5.43 -2.58
C HIS A 34 5.50 -4.33 -2.31
N LEU A 35 4.39 -4.73 -1.71
CA LEU A 35 3.33 -3.84 -1.26
C LEU A 35 3.01 -4.20 0.18
N LEU A 36 3.30 -3.28 1.09
CA LEU A 36 2.98 -3.38 2.51
C LEU A 36 1.91 -2.36 2.81
N GLN A 37 0.76 -2.80 3.31
CA GLN A 37 -0.28 -1.88 3.75
C GLN A 37 -0.07 -1.61 5.24
N THR A 38 0.62 -0.52 5.56
CA THR A 38 0.66 -0.01 6.94
C THR A 38 -0.75 0.45 7.33
N GLU A 39 -1.17 0.07 8.53
CA GLU A 39 -2.53 0.24 9.09
C GLU A 39 -3.09 1.67 8.98
N ARG A 40 -2.22 2.67 8.79
CA ARG A 40 -2.58 4.08 8.54
C ARG A 40 -3.58 4.27 7.39
N THR A 41 -3.60 3.38 6.40
CA THR A 41 -4.51 3.49 5.24
C THR A 41 -5.89 2.88 5.45
N PHE A 42 -6.11 2.09 6.52
CA PHE A 42 -7.45 1.56 6.83
C PHE A 42 -8.39 2.68 7.28
N ILE A 43 -7.85 3.68 7.99
CA ILE A 43 -8.61 4.83 8.52
C ILE A 43 -9.07 5.77 7.40
N ALA A 44 -8.32 5.89 6.31
CA ALA A 44 -8.67 6.79 5.20
C ALA A 44 -9.95 6.38 4.43
N SER A 45 -10.41 5.13 4.56
CA SER A 45 -11.61 4.64 3.90
C SER A 45 -12.84 4.48 4.82
N ARG A 46 -12.67 4.73 6.13
CA ARG A 46 -13.76 4.75 7.11
C ARG A 46 -13.65 6.02 7.96
N ARG A 47 -14.29 7.08 7.48
CA ARG A 47 -14.63 8.33 8.18
C ARG A 47 -13.45 9.22 8.64
N LEU A 48 -13.67 10.52 8.42
CA LEU A 48 -13.14 11.60 9.24
C LEU A 48 -13.16 11.25 10.74
N ALA A 49 -12.22 11.86 11.47
CA ALA A 49 -12.13 12.00 12.92
C ALA A 49 -11.20 11.02 13.64
N LEU A 50 -9.89 11.31 13.60
CA LEU A 50 -9.06 11.24 14.81
C LEU A 50 -8.07 12.41 14.79
N THR A 51 -8.41 13.45 15.55
CA THR A 51 -7.49 14.48 16.03
C THR A 51 -6.37 13.81 16.82
N VAL A 52 -5.21 13.63 16.23
CA VAL A 52 -4.00 13.31 16.99
C VAL A 52 -3.47 14.65 17.52
N LYS A 53 -3.78 14.96 18.78
CA LYS A 53 -3.09 16.04 19.51
C LYS A 53 -1.64 15.60 19.71
N PRO A 54 -0.63 16.46 19.43
CA PRO A 54 0.75 16.13 19.73
C PRO A 54 0.90 15.89 21.24
N VAL A 55 1.54 14.78 21.58
CA VAL A 55 1.94 14.46 22.95
C VAL A 55 2.92 15.55 23.41
N MET A 56 2.58 16.23 24.50
CA MET A 56 3.46 17.19 25.16
C MET A 56 4.41 16.38 26.04
N GLU A 57 5.64 16.18 25.57
CA GLU A 57 6.73 15.66 26.42
C GLU A 57 7.10 16.75 27.44
N ARG A 58 7.15 16.35 28.71
CA ARG A 58 7.38 17.20 29.88
C ARG A 58 8.86 17.51 30.07
#